data_AF-A0A6I5A6P1-F1
#
_entry.id   AF-A0A6I5A6P1-F1
#
_cell.length_a   1.000
_cell.length_b   1.000
_cell.length_c   1.000
_cell.angle_alpha   90.00
_cell.angle_beta   90.00
_cell.angle_gamma   90.00
#
_symmetry.space_group_name_H-M   'P 1'
#
loop_
_entity.id
_entity.type
_entity.pdbx_description
1 polymer ?
#
loop_
_entity_poly.entity_id
_entity_poly.type
_entity_poly.pdbx_seq_one_letter_code
_entity_poly.pdbx_strand_id
1 'polypeptide(L)' 'MMVKRTAIMETREHATWYLKVLKENGKVRNRINEATSRERLLKILNEFVEELQTRMKVSL' A
#
# COMPACT_ATOMS: atom_id res chain seq x y z
N MET A 1 -21.48 -13.47 -10.12
CA MET A 1 -20.81 -12.67 -9.07
C MET A 1 -19.34 -13.11 -8.98
N MET A 2 -18.45 -12.52 -9.79
CA MET A 2 -17.02 -12.93 -9.87
C MET A 2 -16.06 -11.72 -9.97
N VAL A 3 -16.42 -10.59 -9.36
CA VAL A 3 -15.67 -9.31 -9.49
C VAL A 3 -14.66 -9.08 -8.35
N LYS A 4 -14.81 -9.77 -7.21
CA LYS A 4 -14.03 -9.45 -5.99
C LYS A 4 -12.51 -9.68 -6.11
N ARG A 5 -12.05 -10.66 -6.90
CA ARG A 5 -10.62 -10.95 -7.06
C ARG A 5 -9.91 -9.95 -7.97
N THR A 6 -10.57 -9.54 -9.07
CA THR A 6 -10.00 -8.61 -10.06
C THR A 6 -9.83 -7.20 -9.49
N ALA A 7 -10.81 -6.70 -8.75
CA ALA A 7 -10.74 -5.35 -8.16
C ALA A 7 -9.57 -5.18 -7.18
N ILE A 8 -9.24 -6.22 -6.41
CA ILE A 8 -8.09 -6.17 -5.47
C ILE A 8 -6.77 -6.16 -6.25
N MET A 9 -6.69 -6.90 -7.36
CA MET A 9 -5.50 -6.91 -8.21
C MET A 9 -5.25 -5.54 -8.86
N GLU A 10 -6.28 -4.90 -9.42
CA GLU A 10 -6.16 -3.56 -10.01
C GLU A 10 -5.77 -2.50 -8.97
N THR A 11 -6.33 -2.60 -7.76
CA THR A 11 -5.99 -1.69 -6.65
C THR A 11 -4.53 -1.83 -6.21
N ARG A 12 -3.98 -3.06 -6.25
CA ARG A 12 -2.58 -3.33 -5.89
C ARG A 12 -1.58 -2.79 -6.91
N GLU A 13 -1.90 -2.90 -8.20
CA GLU A 13 -1.07 -2.32 -9.26
C GLU A 13 -1.00 -0.80 -9.11
N HIS A 14 -2.14 -0.14 -8.88
CA HIS A 14 -2.19 1.30 -8.65
C HIS A 14 -1.41 1.72 -7.39
N ALA A 15 -1.60 1.01 -6.28
CA ALA A 15 -0.87 1.30 -5.04
C ALA A 15 0.65 1.13 -5.23
N THR A 16 1.09 0.07 -5.91
CA THR A 16 2.51 -0.17 -6.20
C THR A 16 3.11 0.92 -7.10
N TRP A 17 2.32 1.47 -8.04
CA TRP A 17 2.75 2.56 -8.91
C TRP A 17 2.99 3.86 -8.13
N TYR A 18 2.09 4.22 -7.21
CA TYR A 18 2.30 5.37 -6.31
C TYR A 18 3.55 5.20 -5.43
N LEU A 19 3.83 3.97 -4.99
CA LEU A 19 5.01 3.67 -4.16
C LEU A 19 6.34 3.73 -4.92
N LYS A 20 6.36 3.72 -6.26
CA LYS A 20 7.62 3.85 -7.01
C LYS A 20 8.31 5.20 -6.81
N VAL A 21 7.54 6.24 -6.47
CA VAL A 21 8.06 7.61 -6.35
C VAL A 21 8.76 7.85 -5.01
N LEU A 22 8.53 7.01 -3.99
CA LEU A 22 9.16 7.18 -2.67
C LEU A 22 10.33 6.21 -2.51
N LYS A 23 11.49 6.74 -2.12
CA LYS A 23 12.71 5.96 -1.85
C LYS A 23 12.46 4.99 -0.68
N GLU A 24 12.90 3.74 -0.84
CA GLU A 24 12.87 2.64 0.15
C GLU A 24 11.50 2.01 0.50
N ASN A 25 10.64 1.75 -0.49
CA ASN A 25 9.32 1.12 -0.25
C ASN A 25 9.27 -0.41 -0.39
N GLY A 26 10.40 -1.10 -0.44
CA GLY A 26 10.47 -2.55 -0.71
C GLY A 26 9.63 -3.40 0.25
N LYS A 27 9.64 -3.06 1.55
CA LYS A 27 8.88 -3.77 2.59
C LYS A 27 7.37 -3.59 2.42
N VAL A 28 6.90 -2.39 2.11
CA VAL A 28 5.46 -2.07 1.96
C VAL A 28 4.90 -2.72 0.70
N ARG A 29 5.67 -2.73 -0.40
CA ARG A 29 5.26 -3.41 -1.64
C ARG A 29 5.03 -4.91 -1.43
N ASN A 30 5.90 -5.59 -0.70
CA ASN A 30 5.73 -7.01 -0.39
C ASN A 30 4.44 -7.24 0.43
N ARG A 31 4.17 -6.39 1.43
CA ARG A 31 2.95 -6.46 2.24
C ARG A 31 1.69 -6.28 1.38
N ILE A 32 1.68 -5.32 0.45
CA ILE A 32 0.58 -5.11 -0.50
C ILE A 32 0.39 -6.34 -1.39
N ASN A 33 1.47 -6.94 -1.88
CA ASN A 33 1.44 -8.16 -2.72
C ASN A 33 0.99 -9.43 -1.97
N GLU A 34 0.92 -9.39 -0.64
CA GLU A 34 0.37 -10.47 0.20
C GLU A 34 -1.07 -10.21 0.69
N ALA A 35 -1.58 -8.98 0.58
CA ALA A 35 -2.95 -8.62 0.93
C ALA A 35 -4.04 -9.28 0.05
N THR A 36 -4.71 -10.31 0.58
CA THR A 36 -5.79 -11.02 -0.13
C THR A 36 -7.20 -10.46 0.13
N SER A 37 -7.32 -9.46 1.00
CA SER A 37 -8.59 -8.80 1.33
C SER A 37 -8.49 -7.27 1.27
N ARG A 38 -9.63 -6.62 1.07
CA ARG A 38 -9.72 -5.14 1.02
C ARG A 38 -9.32 -4.52 2.35
N GLU A 39 -9.74 -5.13 3.45
CA GLU A 39 -9.48 -4.66 4.81
C GLU A 39 -7.98 -4.70 5.12
N ARG A 40 -7.30 -5.78 4.70
CA ARG A 40 -5.85 -5.91 4.87
C ARG A 40 -5.10 -4.91 4.00
N LEU A 41 -5.55 -4.70 2.77
CA LEU A 41 -4.96 -3.70 1.87
C LEU A 41 -5.11 -2.28 2.45
N LEU A 42 -6.30 -1.91 2.91
CA LEU A 42 -6.57 -0.61 3.54
C LEU A 42 -5.71 -0.40 4.79
N LYS A 43 -5.58 -1.43 5.63
CA LYS A 43 -4.74 -1.37 6.83
C LYS A 43 -3.28 -1.09 6.47
N ILE A 44 -2.71 -1.80 5.49
CA ILE A 44 -1.33 -1.60 5.04
C ILE A 44 -1.13 -0.19 4.49
N LEU A 45 -2.10 0.34 3.73
CA LEU A 45 -2.02 1.69 3.17
C LEU A 45 -2.08 2.76 4.25
N ASN A 46 -2.97 2.61 5.24
CA ASN A 46 -3.08 3.56 6.36
C ASN A 46 -1.81 3.58 7.21
N GLU A 47 -1.30 2.41 7.60
CA GLU A 47 -0.04 2.30 8.35
C GLU A 47 1.12 2.94 7.58
N PHE A 48 1.16 2.77 6.26
CA PHE A 48 2.17 3.41 5.44
C PHE A 48 2.05 4.95 5.41
N VAL A 49 0.83 5.49 5.34
CA VAL A 49 0.61 6.94 5.44
C VAL A 49 1.07 7.48 6.79
N GLU A 50 0.78 6.79 7.89
CA GLU A 50 1.25 7.16 9.22
C GLU A 50 2.78 7.13 9.33
N GLU A 51 3.44 6.11 8.76
CA GLU A 51 4.90 6.03 8.68
C GLU A 51 5.49 7.22 7.91
N LEU A 52 4.90 7.59 6.77
CA LEU A 52 5.36 8.75 5.99
C LEU A 52 5.15 10.08 6.73
N GLN A 53 3.99 10.26 7.36
CA GLN A 53 3.70 11.46 8.14
C GLN A 53 4.66 11.59 9.33
N THR A 54 4.99 10.48 9.98
CA THR A 54 5.97 10.44 11.08
C THR A 54 7.36 10.82 10.58
N ARG A 55 7.82 10.22 9.47
CA ARG A 55 9.12 10.58 8.86
C ARG A 55 9.18 12.06 8.47
N MET A 56 8.10 12.61 7.94
CA MET A 56 8.03 14.02 7.53
C MET A 56 8.05 14.97 8.73
N LYS A 57 7.37 14.63 9.84
CA LYS A 57 7.40 15.41 11.09
C LYS A 57 8.76 15.37 11.80
N VAL A 58 9.51 14.27 11.68
CA VAL A 58 10.85 14.12 12.27
C VAL A 58 11.91 14.88 11.46
N SER A 59 11.61 15.26 10.22
CA SER A 59 12.52 15.99 9.32
C SER A 59 12.31 17.51 9.31
N LEU A 60 11.41 18.04 10.16
CA LEU A 60 11.14 19.47 10.38
C LEU A 60 11.66 19.87 11.76
#